data_AF-A0A091B5V5-F1
#
_entry.id   AF-A0A091B5V5-F1
#
_cell.length_a   1.000
_cell.length_b   1.000
_cell.length_c   1.000
_cell.angle_alpha   90.00
_cell.angle_beta   90.00
_cell.angle_gamma   90.00
#
_symmetry.space_group_name_H-M   'P 1'
#
loop_
_entity.id
_entity.type
_entity.pdbx_description
1 polymer ?
#
loop_
_entity_poly.entity_id
_entity_poly.type
_entity_poly.pdbx_seq_one_letter_code
_entity_poly.pdbx_strand_id
1 'polypeptide(L)'
;MKDLRSLLIDCRIELRKQARDFQKSELCERLDLAIQAQSTATATAALADAAGEAGPTPPAGKTQTVSQVALAWQTAARDLKFSEPAIYTRMGEKVMRLLEARTLVDPATEILQLEARVAELKAQLETSHQAQQALAMEHEALLGAVAKAVPKLKDGGDKLAVALARVAWLRAEADKAGTGAQAASAKRAPEPQDTVPTPELLGAVAAGAATLTKEQREWCVGEAMVLTGFQYTPVELLEKGDAHVARLIVDARKG
;
A
#
# COMPACT_ATOMS: atom_id res chain seq x y z
N MET A 1 -40.14 8.31 34.46
CA MET A 1 -38.71 8.39 34.07
C MET A 1 -38.66 8.30 32.54
N LYS A 2 -37.85 9.12 31.84
CA LYS A 2 -37.76 9.01 30.38
C LYS A 2 -37.20 7.63 30.03
N ASP A 3 -37.83 6.94 29.08
CA ASP A 3 -37.36 5.67 28.54
C ASP A 3 -35.91 5.86 28.03
N LEU A 4 -35.02 4.94 28.39
CA LEU A 4 -33.59 4.99 28.08
C LEU A 4 -33.38 5.10 26.56
N ARG A 5 -34.23 4.46 25.76
CA ARG A 5 -34.24 4.58 24.31
C ARG A 5 -34.47 6.02 23.85
N SER A 6 -35.45 6.70 24.41
CA SER A 6 -35.76 8.09 24.06
C SER A 6 -34.60 9.03 24.39
N LEU A 7 -33.92 8.78 25.52
CA LEU A 7 -32.74 9.54 25.90
C LEU A 7 -31.57 9.35 24.91
N LEU A 8 -31.34 8.12 24.44
CA LEU A 8 -30.27 7.83 23.46
C LEU A 8 -30.58 8.45 22.08
N ILE A 9 -31.85 8.51 21.69
CA ILE A 9 -32.28 9.20 20.46
C ILE A 9 -32.05 10.71 20.57
N ASP A 10 -32.40 11.32 21.71
CA ASP A 10 -32.16 12.74 21.97
C ASP A 10 -30.64 13.05 21.96
N CYS A 11 -29.82 12.21 22.61
CA CYS A 11 -28.36 12.33 22.57
C CYS A 11 -27.80 12.25 21.15
N ARG A 12 -28.32 11.34 20.31
CA ARG A 12 -27.90 11.22 18.91
C ARG A 12 -28.25 12.48 18.08
N ILE A 13 -29.41 13.07 18.32
CA ILE A 13 -29.85 14.30 17.64
C ILE A 13 -28.95 15.48 18.02
N GLU A 14 -28.62 15.62 19.30
CA GLU A 14 -27.74 16.69 19.77
C GLU A 14 -26.29 16.52 19.31
N LEU A 15 -25.76 15.28 19.32
CA LEU A 15 -24.40 15.02 18.83
C LEU A 15 -24.26 15.26 17.33
N ARG A 16 -25.31 15.01 16.53
CA ARG A 16 -25.32 15.36 15.10
C ARG A 16 -25.23 16.88 14.87
N LYS A 17 -25.77 17.70 15.78
CA LYS A 17 -25.71 19.17 15.66
C LYS A 17 -24.35 19.73 16.08
N GLN A 18 -23.71 19.13 17.08
CA GLN A 18 -22.51 19.68 17.71
C GLN A 18 -21.19 19.12 17.14
N ALA A 19 -21.18 17.89 16.62
CA ALA A 19 -19.99 17.26 16.08
C ALA A 19 -20.03 17.16 14.55
N ARG A 20 -19.05 17.78 13.88
CA ARG A 20 -18.86 17.67 12.43
C ARG A 20 -18.45 16.24 12.07
N ASP A 21 -19.04 15.69 10.99
CA ASP A 21 -18.85 14.30 10.56
C ASP A 21 -19.24 13.22 11.60
N PHE A 22 -20.10 13.55 12.58
CA PHE A 22 -20.60 12.60 13.58
C PHE A 22 -21.09 11.27 12.98
N GLN A 23 -21.77 11.31 11.82
CA GLN A 23 -22.26 10.10 11.13
C GLN A 23 -21.17 9.12 10.68
N LYS A 24 -19.91 9.56 10.58
CA LYS A 24 -18.77 8.70 10.22
C LYS A 24 -17.96 8.22 11.44
N SER A 25 -18.40 8.59 12.64
CA SER A 25 -17.67 8.27 13.88
C SER A 25 -18.13 6.94 14.46
N GLU A 26 -17.20 6.19 15.09
CA GLU A 26 -17.53 4.99 15.85
C GLU A 26 -18.56 5.24 16.96
N LEU A 27 -18.64 6.47 17.48
CA LEU A 27 -19.61 6.84 18.49
C LEU A 27 -21.05 6.78 17.95
N CYS A 28 -21.27 7.14 16.68
CA CYS A 28 -22.58 7.02 16.04
C CYS A 28 -22.99 5.55 15.89
N GLU A 29 -22.05 4.68 15.48
CA GLU A 29 -22.30 3.24 15.36
C GLU A 29 -22.65 2.61 16.71
N ARG A 30 -21.89 2.95 17.77
CA ARG A 30 -22.16 2.47 19.14
C ARG A 30 -23.51 2.95 19.68
N LEU A 31 -23.89 4.20 19.40
CA LEU A 31 -25.19 4.74 19.78
C LEU A 31 -26.34 4.06 19.01
N ASP A 32 -26.17 3.82 17.71
CA ASP A 32 -27.18 3.14 16.89
C ASP A 32 -27.37 1.67 17.34
N LEU A 33 -26.28 0.97 17.68
CA LEU A 33 -26.34 -0.37 18.28
C LEU A 33 -27.03 -0.37 19.66
N ALA A 34 -26.74 0.61 20.52
CA ALA A 34 -27.37 0.72 21.82
C ALA A 34 -28.88 1.00 21.72
N ILE A 35 -29.30 1.87 20.79
CA ILE A 35 -30.72 2.14 20.51
C ILE A 35 -31.43 0.87 20.03
N GLN A 36 -30.79 0.09 19.14
CA GLN A 36 -31.32 -1.18 18.65
C GLN A 36 -31.43 -2.25 19.74
N ALA A 37 -30.41 -2.35 20.60
CA ALA A 37 -30.39 -3.25 21.74
C ALA A 37 -31.53 -2.93 22.73
N GLN A 38 -31.77 -1.64 23.00
CA GLN A 38 -32.88 -1.21 23.85
C GLN A 38 -34.25 -1.53 23.22
N SER A 39 -34.46 -1.34 21.91
CA SER A 39 -35.73 -1.81 21.28
C SER A 39 -35.93 -3.31 21.45
N THR A 40 -34.85 -4.08 21.32
CA THR A 40 -34.93 -5.54 21.41
C THR A 40 -35.21 -5.95 22.86
N ALA A 41 -34.56 -5.31 23.83
CA ALA A 41 -34.75 -5.54 25.26
C ALA A 41 -36.18 -5.21 25.70
N THR A 42 -36.73 -4.06 25.29
CA THR A 42 -38.12 -3.68 25.57
C THR A 42 -39.11 -4.64 24.92
N ALA A 43 -38.83 -5.09 23.68
CA ALA A 43 -39.66 -6.09 23.01
C ALA A 43 -39.59 -7.46 23.71
N THR A 44 -38.42 -7.89 24.19
CA THR A 44 -38.28 -9.15 24.95
C THR A 44 -38.92 -9.08 26.34
N ALA A 45 -38.88 -7.94 27.01
CA ALA A 45 -39.54 -7.74 28.30
C ALA A 45 -41.07 -7.76 28.14
N ALA A 46 -41.61 -7.11 27.11
CA ALA A 46 -43.03 -7.16 26.79
C ALA A 46 -43.51 -8.58 26.40
N LEU A 47 -42.63 -9.39 25.81
CA LEU A 47 -42.89 -10.80 25.50
C LEU A 47 -42.84 -11.71 26.74
N ALA A 48 -42.05 -11.35 27.76
CA ALA A 48 -41.96 -12.09 29.01
C ALA A 48 -43.17 -11.80 29.92
N ASP A 49 -43.62 -10.54 30.00
CA ASP A 49 -44.86 -10.18 30.73
C ASP A 49 -46.10 -10.82 30.10
N ALA A 50 -46.17 -10.90 28.76
CA ALA A 50 -47.29 -11.54 28.07
C ALA A 50 -47.31 -13.08 28.18
N ALA A 51 -46.19 -13.72 28.56
CA ALA A 51 -46.10 -15.17 28.74
C ALA A 51 -46.54 -15.65 30.14
N GLY A 52 -46.77 -14.73 31.09
CA GLY A 52 -47.18 -15.05 32.46
C GLY A 52 -48.66 -15.36 32.65
N GLU A 53 -49.54 -14.99 31.72
CA GLU A 53 -51.01 -15.01 31.94
C GLU A 53 -51.86 -15.88 31.01
N ALA A 54 -51.31 -16.62 30.04
CA ALA A 54 -52.16 -17.46 29.17
C ALA A 54 -51.53 -18.80 28.77
N GLY A 55 -52.31 -19.87 29.02
CA GLY A 55 -52.07 -21.22 28.51
C GLY A 55 -52.09 -21.33 26.97
N PRO A 56 -51.93 -22.56 26.44
CA PRO A 56 -51.29 -22.83 25.16
C PRO A 56 -52.16 -22.40 23.99
N THR A 57 -51.87 -21.23 23.44
CA THR A 57 -52.33 -20.83 22.11
C THR A 57 -51.11 -20.35 21.35
N PRO A 58 -50.74 -20.93 20.20
CA PRO A 58 -49.55 -20.50 19.47
C PRO A 58 -49.81 -19.11 18.91
N PRO A 59 -49.02 -18.08 19.28
CA PRO A 59 -49.20 -16.75 18.70
C PRO A 59 -48.75 -16.81 17.24
N ALA A 60 -49.72 -16.63 16.34
CA ALA A 60 -49.49 -16.47 14.92
C ALA A 60 -48.59 -15.25 14.65
N GLY A 61 -47.54 -15.48 13.87
CA GLY A 61 -46.99 -14.46 12.98
C GLY A 61 -45.89 -13.54 13.51
N LYS A 62 -44.86 -14.06 14.19
CA LYS A 62 -43.55 -13.37 14.21
C LYS A 62 -42.83 -13.68 12.91
N THR A 63 -42.73 -12.71 12.00
CA THR A 63 -41.96 -12.86 10.77
C THR A 63 -40.48 -12.97 11.14
N GLN A 64 -39.93 -14.16 11.00
CA GLN A 64 -38.54 -14.40 11.37
C GLN A 64 -37.60 -13.69 10.41
N THR A 65 -36.57 -13.05 10.95
CA THR A 65 -35.55 -12.42 10.12
C THR A 65 -34.72 -13.47 9.40
N VAL A 66 -34.16 -13.13 8.23
CA VAL A 66 -33.29 -14.03 7.45
C VAL A 66 -32.14 -14.58 8.30
N SER A 67 -31.56 -13.73 9.16
CA SER A 67 -30.48 -14.12 10.07
C SER A 67 -30.91 -15.15 11.12
N GLN A 68 -32.11 -14.98 11.71
CA GLN A 68 -32.66 -15.94 12.67
C GLN A 68 -32.97 -17.29 12.01
N VAL A 69 -33.53 -17.27 10.80
CA VAL A 69 -33.79 -18.49 10.02
C VAL A 69 -32.47 -19.20 9.67
N ALA A 70 -31.45 -18.46 9.24
CA ALA A 70 -30.13 -19.01 8.92
C ALA A 70 -29.47 -19.66 10.14
N LEU A 71 -29.50 -19.01 11.30
CA LEU A 71 -28.93 -19.54 12.55
C LEU A 71 -29.67 -20.81 13.00
N ALA A 72 -31.01 -20.83 12.91
CA ALA A 72 -31.81 -22.00 13.22
C ALA A 72 -31.46 -23.18 12.30
N TRP A 73 -31.33 -22.94 10.99
CA TRP A 73 -30.89 -23.95 10.03
C TRP A 73 -29.46 -24.43 10.28
N GLN A 74 -28.53 -23.56 10.63
CA GLN A 74 -27.16 -23.96 11.00
C GLN A 74 -27.15 -24.88 12.23
N THR A 75 -27.95 -24.54 13.25
CA THR A 75 -28.05 -25.30 14.48
C THR A 75 -28.65 -26.68 14.23
N ALA A 76 -29.76 -26.74 13.49
CA ALA A 76 -30.41 -27.98 13.10
C ALA A 76 -29.52 -28.86 12.20
N ALA A 77 -28.80 -28.26 11.24
CA ALA A 77 -27.86 -28.98 10.39
C ALA A 77 -26.66 -29.53 11.18
N ARG A 78 -26.20 -28.80 12.20
CA ARG A 78 -25.12 -29.26 13.09
C ARG A 78 -25.58 -30.45 13.94
N ASP A 79 -26.79 -30.39 14.50
CA ASP A 79 -27.38 -31.50 15.24
C ASP A 79 -27.59 -32.73 14.34
N LEU A 80 -28.13 -32.52 13.14
CA LEU A 80 -28.33 -33.57 12.13
C LEU A 80 -27.02 -34.26 11.72
N LYS A 81 -25.90 -33.53 11.69
CA LYS A 81 -24.58 -34.10 11.39
C LYS A 81 -24.18 -35.18 12.40
N PHE A 82 -24.61 -35.05 13.66
CA PHE A 82 -24.28 -35.99 14.73
C PHE A 82 -25.37 -37.04 14.95
N SER A 83 -26.65 -36.68 14.78
CA SER A 83 -27.77 -37.61 14.97
C SER A 83 -28.02 -38.51 13.75
N GLU A 84 -27.97 -37.95 12.52
CA GLU A 84 -28.30 -38.68 11.27
C GLU A 84 -27.33 -38.33 10.13
N PRO A 85 -26.09 -38.87 10.13
CA PRO A 85 -25.03 -38.50 9.17
C PRO A 85 -25.39 -38.75 7.70
N ALA A 86 -26.20 -39.77 7.42
CA ALA A 86 -26.63 -40.10 6.06
C ALA A 86 -27.55 -39.03 5.45
N ILE A 87 -28.46 -38.48 6.25
CA ILE A 87 -29.38 -37.41 5.82
C ILE A 87 -28.59 -36.11 5.64
N TYR A 88 -27.67 -35.80 6.57
CA TYR A 88 -26.78 -34.65 6.46
C TYR A 88 -25.97 -34.67 5.15
N THR A 89 -25.41 -35.82 4.78
CA THR A 89 -24.62 -35.97 3.54
C THR A 89 -25.46 -35.72 2.29
N ARG A 90 -26.65 -36.35 2.20
CA ARG A 90 -27.58 -36.13 1.07
C ARG A 90 -28.06 -34.67 0.98
N MET A 91 -28.31 -34.04 2.12
CA MET A 91 -28.68 -32.63 2.18
C MET A 91 -27.52 -31.75 1.70
N GLY A 92 -26.29 -32.04 2.13
CA GLY A 92 -25.09 -31.36 1.66
C GLY A 92 -24.89 -31.46 0.14
N GLU A 93 -25.06 -32.64 -0.45
CA GLU A 93 -25.02 -32.83 -1.91
C GLU A 93 -26.08 -32.01 -2.65
N LYS A 94 -27.28 -31.91 -2.08
CA LYS A 94 -28.37 -31.11 -2.67
C LYS A 94 -28.07 -29.61 -2.58
N VAL A 95 -27.51 -29.16 -1.45
CA VAL A 95 -27.06 -27.77 -1.27
C VAL A 95 -25.96 -27.41 -2.25
N MET A 96 -24.94 -28.27 -2.40
CA MET A 96 -23.87 -28.09 -3.40
C MET A 96 -24.41 -27.99 -4.83
N ARG A 97 -25.39 -28.83 -5.20
CA ARG A 97 -26.08 -28.73 -6.49
C ARG A 97 -26.85 -27.42 -6.67
N LEU A 98 -27.56 -26.95 -5.65
CA LEU A 98 -28.34 -25.71 -5.72
C LEU A 98 -27.46 -24.45 -5.79
N LEU A 99 -26.29 -24.50 -5.15
CA LEU A 99 -25.30 -23.42 -5.16
C LEU A 99 -24.34 -23.50 -6.35
N GLU A 100 -24.47 -24.52 -7.20
CA GLU A 100 -23.54 -24.82 -8.30
C GLU A 100 -22.06 -24.93 -7.83
N ALA A 101 -21.86 -25.31 -6.57
CA ALA A 101 -20.56 -25.39 -5.93
C ALA A 101 -20.06 -26.83 -5.88
N ARG A 102 -18.78 -27.04 -6.23
CA ARG A 102 -18.15 -28.39 -6.17
C ARG A 102 -17.80 -28.81 -4.75
N THR A 103 -17.54 -27.84 -3.87
CA THR A 103 -17.13 -28.05 -2.49
C THR A 103 -17.65 -26.89 -1.65
N LEU A 104 -18.12 -27.18 -0.44
CA LEU A 104 -18.42 -26.15 0.55
C LEU A 104 -17.17 -25.95 1.40
N VAL A 105 -16.66 -24.71 1.42
CA VAL A 105 -15.57 -24.35 2.33
C VAL A 105 -16.15 -24.29 3.73
N ASP A 106 -15.41 -24.83 4.70
CA ASP A 106 -15.78 -24.71 6.10
C ASP A 106 -15.70 -23.23 6.50
N PRO A 107 -16.81 -22.62 6.99
CA PRO A 107 -16.86 -21.19 7.30
C PRO A 107 -15.85 -20.79 8.37
N ALA A 108 -15.46 -21.68 9.29
CA ALA A 108 -14.43 -21.37 10.27
C ALA A 108 -13.05 -21.25 9.61
N THR A 109 -12.75 -22.11 8.64
CA THR A 109 -11.53 -22.02 7.83
C THR A 109 -11.49 -20.75 6.98
N GLU A 110 -12.62 -20.36 6.38
CA GLU A 110 -12.73 -19.12 5.61
C GLU A 110 -12.51 -17.89 6.48
N ILE A 111 -13.11 -17.84 7.68
CA ILE A 111 -12.91 -16.74 8.64
C ILE A 111 -11.43 -16.60 9.00
N LEU A 112 -10.74 -17.71 9.31
CA LEU A 112 -9.31 -17.67 9.65
C LEU A 112 -8.46 -17.16 8.47
N GLN A 113 -8.78 -17.56 7.23
CA GLN A 113 -8.09 -17.07 6.03
C GLN A 113 -8.34 -15.58 5.81
N LEU A 114 -9.57 -15.11 5.98
CA LEU A 114 -9.92 -13.71 5.85
C LEU A 114 -9.27 -12.85 6.94
N GLU A 115 -9.24 -13.33 8.19
CA GLU A 115 -8.54 -12.67 9.30
C GLU A 115 -7.04 -12.54 9.01
N ALA A 116 -6.40 -13.61 8.52
CA ALA A 116 -5.00 -13.58 8.10
C ALA A 116 -4.77 -12.58 6.96
N ARG A 117 -5.65 -12.55 5.96
CA ARG A 117 -5.56 -11.61 4.85
C ARG A 117 -5.74 -10.16 5.28
N VAL A 118 -6.67 -9.89 6.20
CA VAL A 118 -6.87 -8.56 6.79
C VAL A 118 -5.65 -8.13 7.59
N ALA A 119 -5.05 -9.03 8.37
CA ALA A 119 -3.82 -8.74 9.12
C ALA A 119 -2.65 -8.39 8.18
N GLU A 120 -2.48 -9.16 7.10
CA GLU A 120 -1.47 -8.89 6.07
C GLU A 120 -1.67 -7.52 5.41
N LEU A 121 -2.90 -7.22 4.98
CA LEU A 121 -3.22 -5.94 4.35
C LEU A 121 -3.00 -4.75 5.29
N LYS A 122 -3.32 -4.90 6.58
CA LYS A 122 -3.04 -3.86 7.58
C LYS A 122 -1.53 -3.64 7.73
N ALA A 123 -0.73 -4.70 7.78
CA ALA A 123 0.72 -4.58 7.85
C ALA A 123 1.32 -3.90 6.60
N GLN A 124 0.81 -4.24 5.41
CA GLN A 124 1.20 -3.58 4.16
C GLN A 124 0.84 -2.09 4.15
N LEU A 125 -0.35 -1.73 4.64
CA LEU A 125 -0.81 -0.35 4.73
C LEU A 125 0.09 0.45 5.67
N GLU A 126 0.43 -0.08 6.84
CA GLU A 126 1.34 0.62 7.76
C GLU A 126 2.75 0.76 7.20
N THR A 127 3.26 -0.26 6.51
CA THR A 127 4.57 -0.17 5.85
C THR A 127 4.56 0.92 4.78
N SER A 128 3.51 0.98 3.96
CA SER A 128 3.34 2.00 2.93
C SER A 128 3.23 3.40 3.54
N HIS A 129 2.47 3.54 4.62
CA HIS A 129 2.30 4.80 5.32
C HIS A 129 3.62 5.29 5.96
N GLN A 130 4.39 4.40 6.58
CA GLN A 130 5.73 4.71 7.08
C GLN A 130 6.67 5.15 5.96
N ALA A 131 6.63 4.48 4.80
CA ALA A 131 7.42 4.88 3.63
C ALA A 131 7.00 6.27 3.10
N GLN A 132 5.71 6.56 3.03
CA GLN A 132 5.19 7.88 2.64
C GLN A 132 5.64 8.98 3.61
N GLN A 133 5.62 8.72 4.91
CA GLN A 133 6.10 9.65 5.93
C GLN A 133 7.61 9.90 5.81
N ALA A 134 8.40 8.84 5.59
CA ALA A 134 9.84 8.96 5.36
C ALA A 134 10.14 9.85 4.14
N LEU A 135 9.47 9.58 3.02
CA LEU A 135 9.59 10.39 1.80
C LEU A 135 9.15 11.84 2.02
N ALA A 136 8.09 12.07 2.81
CA ALA A 136 7.63 13.43 3.12
C ALA A 136 8.67 14.20 3.96
N MET A 137 9.34 13.54 4.91
CA MET A 137 10.43 14.15 5.69
C MET A 137 11.65 14.45 4.82
N GLU A 138 12.06 13.51 3.96
CA GLU A 138 13.15 13.72 3.00
C GLU A 138 12.84 14.88 2.05
N HIS A 139 11.61 14.94 1.54
CA HIS A 139 11.17 16.02 0.67
C HIS A 139 11.22 17.39 1.38
N GLU A 140 10.70 17.52 2.60
CA GLU A 140 10.77 18.79 3.34
C GLU A 140 12.23 19.17 3.68
N ALA A 141 13.09 18.19 3.99
CA ALA A 141 14.51 18.43 4.21
C ALA A 141 15.21 18.97 2.96
N LEU A 142 14.93 18.40 1.78
CA LEU A 142 15.46 18.87 0.50
C LEU A 142 14.94 20.28 0.15
N LEU A 143 13.64 20.52 0.32
CA LEU A 143 13.06 21.86 0.12
C LEU A 143 13.71 22.90 1.04
N GLY A 144 13.95 22.55 2.31
CA GLY A 144 14.65 23.38 3.27
C GLY A 144 16.12 23.62 2.91
N ALA A 145 16.83 22.61 2.39
CA ALA A 145 18.21 22.75 1.94
C ALA A 145 18.32 23.70 0.73
N VAL A 146 17.41 23.57 -0.25
CA VAL A 146 17.35 24.45 -1.42
C VAL A 146 16.98 25.88 -1.00
N ALA A 147 16.07 26.05 -0.04
CA ALA A 147 15.73 27.36 0.52
C ALA A 147 16.92 28.05 1.18
N LYS A 148 17.72 27.31 1.96
CA LYS A 148 18.96 27.82 2.59
C LYS A 148 20.03 28.17 1.56
N ALA A 149 20.16 27.40 0.48
CA ALA A 149 21.12 27.67 -0.59
C ALA A 149 20.77 28.94 -1.39
N VAL A 150 19.47 29.25 -1.55
CA VAL A 150 19.00 30.43 -2.29
C VAL A 150 17.98 31.24 -1.48
N PRO A 151 18.43 32.02 -0.49
CA PRO A 151 17.55 32.82 0.35
C PRO A 151 16.99 34.06 -0.37
N LYS A 152 17.56 34.43 -1.53
CA LYS A 152 17.17 35.62 -2.29
C LYS A 152 15.79 35.48 -2.98
N LEU A 153 15.34 34.26 -3.21
CA LEU A 153 14.02 33.97 -3.78
C LEU A 153 12.98 33.91 -2.66
N LYS A 154 11.91 34.69 -2.80
CA LYS A 154 10.80 34.74 -1.85
C LYS A 154 10.07 33.39 -1.80
N ASP A 155 9.72 32.95 -0.60
CA ASP A 155 8.81 31.83 -0.42
C ASP A 155 7.39 32.26 -0.85
N GLY A 156 6.88 31.60 -1.89
CA GLY A 156 5.50 31.71 -2.37
C GLY A 156 4.64 30.54 -1.92
N GLY A 157 3.35 30.56 -2.27
CA GLY A 157 2.37 29.55 -1.82
C GLY A 157 2.62 28.12 -2.32
N ASP A 158 3.28 27.96 -3.47
CA ASP A 158 3.69 26.65 -4.00
C ASP A 158 5.18 26.39 -3.69
N LYS A 159 5.42 25.58 -2.65
CA LYS A 159 6.77 25.22 -2.21
C LYS A 159 7.59 24.51 -3.30
N LEU A 160 6.95 23.68 -4.13
CA LEU A 160 7.64 22.92 -5.18
C LEU A 160 8.05 23.85 -6.32
N ALA A 161 7.14 24.72 -6.78
CA ALA A 161 7.46 25.71 -7.80
C ALA A 161 8.59 26.65 -7.36
N VAL A 162 8.58 27.07 -6.09
CA VAL A 162 9.65 27.90 -5.50
C VAL A 162 10.98 27.14 -5.47
N ALA A 163 10.98 25.87 -5.07
CA ALA A 163 12.20 25.06 -5.07
C ALA A 163 12.76 24.83 -6.48
N LEU A 164 11.91 24.57 -7.47
CA LEU A 164 12.32 24.46 -8.87
C LEU A 164 12.90 25.79 -9.39
N ALA A 165 12.30 26.93 -9.02
CA ALA A 165 12.84 28.25 -9.35
C ALA A 165 14.22 28.50 -8.70
N ARG A 166 14.42 28.05 -7.46
CA ARG A 166 15.72 28.10 -6.77
C ARG A 166 16.77 27.21 -7.44
N VAL A 167 16.42 26.00 -7.87
CA VAL A 167 17.31 25.12 -8.63
C VAL A 167 17.68 25.74 -9.98
N ALA A 168 16.71 26.31 -10.70
CA ALA A 168 16.96 27.03 -11.95
C ALA A 168 17.90 28.24 -11.75
N TRP A 169 17.73 28.97 -10.65
CA TRP A 169 18.60 30.08 -10.28
C TRP A 169 20.04 29.60 -10.00
N LEU A 170 20.21 28.51 -9.24
CA LEU A 170 21.53 27.93 -8.96
C LEU A 170 22.24 27.49 -10.25
N ARG A 171 21.51 26.89 -11.20
CA ARG A 171 22.07 26.54 -12.52
C ARG A 171 22.52 27.78 -13.28
N ALA A 172 21.67 28.80 -13.38
CA ALA A 172 22.02 30.04 -14.07
C ALA A 172 23.22 30.75 -13.44
N GLU A 173 23.37 30.68 -12.11
CA GLU A 173 24.53 31.26 -11.42
C GLU A 173 25.81 30.43 -11.63
N ALA A 174 25.69 29.10 -11.67
CA ALA A 174 26.79 28.21 -12.03
C ALA A 174 27.26 28.42 -13.48
N ASP A 175 26.34 28.62 -14.42
CA ASP A 175 26.67 28.90 -15.83
C ASP A 175 27.40 30.25 -15.99
N LYS A 176 26.98 31.28 -15.24
CA LYS A 176 27.70 32.56 -15.20
C LYS A 176 29.10 32.41 -14.61
N ALA A 177 29.24 31.64 -13.52
CA ALA A 177 30.55 31.34 -12.94
C ALA A 177 31.44 30.52 -13.89
N GLY A 178 30.84 29.67 -14.74
CA GLY A 178 31.53 28.89 -15.77
C GLY A 178 32.11 29.74 -16.91
N THR A 179 31.58 30.93 -17.17
CA THR A 179 32.16 31.87 -18.16
C THR A 179 33.36 32.68 -17.63
N GLY A 180 33.64 32.60 -16.32
CA GLY A 180 34.72 33.36 -15.67
C GLY A 180 35.82 32.51 -15.00
N ALA A 181 35.70 31.18 -14.99
CA ALA A 181 36.62 30.31 -14.26
C ALA A 181 37.00 29.05 -15.04
N GLN A 182 37.81 29.20 -16.09
CA GLN A 182 38.83 28.18 -16.39
C GLN A 182 39.88 28.22 -15.29
N ALA A 183 39.62 27.55 -14.16
CA ALA A 183 40.60 27.03 -13.19
C ALA A 183 39.94 26.82 -11.81
N ALA A 184 39.34 25.66 -11.59
CA ALA A 184 39.41 24.91 -10.33
C ALA A 184 38.49 23.69 -10.45
N SER A 185 39.11 22.53 -10.61
CA SER A 185 38.46 21.23 -10.56
C SER A 185 37.91 20.96 -9.15
N ALA A 186 36.68 21.42 -8.87
CA ALA A 186 35.85 20.83 -7.84
C ALA A 186 35.05 19.70 -8.48
N LYS A 187 35.17 18.48 -7.95
CA LYS A 187 34.45 17.28 -8.42
C LYS A 187 32.94 17.56 -8.53
N ARG A 188 32.48 17.84 -9.76
CA ARG A 188 31.06 17.85 -10.14
C ARG A 188 30.50 16.46 -9.86
N ALA A 189 29.31 16.37 -9.27
CA ALA A 189 28.59 15.10 -9.19
C ALA A 189 28.34 14.61 -10.63
N PRO A 190 28.75 13.38 -11.00
CA PRO A 190 28.71 12.94 -12.39
C PRO A 190 27.26 12.91 -12.88
N GLU A 191 26.99 13.65 -13.95
CA GLU A 191 25.71 13.54 -14.66
C GLU A 191 25.65 12.17 -15.37
N PRO A 192 24.47 11.62 -15.71
CA PRO A 192 24.37 10.30 -16.36
C PRO A 192 25.17 10.20 -17.67
N GLN A 193 25.47 11.34 -18.30
CA GLN A 193 26.30 11.45 -19.50
C GLN A 193 27.80 11.28 -19.22
N ASP A 194 28.26 11.48 -17.99
CA ASP A 194 29.68 11.30 -17.60
C ASP A 194 30.04 9.82 -17.37
N THR A 195 29.04 8.96 -17.17
CA THR A 195 29.19 7.51 -16.95
C THR A 195 29.46 6.74 -18.24
N VAL A 196 28.99 7.22 -19.39
CA VAL A 196 29.17 6.56 -20.68
C VAL A 196 30.37 7.15 -21.42
N PRO A 197 31.45 6.38 -21.65
CA PRO A 197 32.62 6.87 -22.38
C PRO A 197 32.30 7.24 -23.82
N THR A 198 32.83 8.38 -24.27
CA THR A 198 32.73 8.80 -25.67
C THR A 198 33.50 7.83 -26.59
N PRO A 199 33.12 7.71 -27.88
CA PRO A 199 33.84 6.85 -28.82
C PRO A 199 35.34 7.18 -28.95
N GLU A 200 35.68 8.47 -28.86
CA GLU A 200 37.06 8.95 -28.88
C GLU A 200 37.85 8.49 -27.64
N LEU A 201 37.24 8.56 -26.45
CA LEU A 201 37.84 8.08 -25.21
C LEU A 201 38.05 6.57 -25.23
N LEU A 202 37.08 5.79 -25.73
CA LEU A 202 37.22 4.34 -25.89
C LEU A 202 38.35 3.98 -26.86
N GLY A 203 38.48 4.71 -27.96
CA GLY A 203 39.61 4.55 -28.89
C GLY A 203 40.96 4.85 -28.25
N ALA A 204 41.05 5.92 -27.46
CA ALA A 204 42.26 6.28 -26.74
C ALA A 204 42.63 5.25 -25.66
N VAL A 205 41.66 4.73 -24.90
CA VAL A 205 41.87 3.68 -23.89
C VAL A 205 42.27 2.36 -24.55
N ALA A 206 41.64 1.98 -25.66
CA ALA A 206 42.00 0.81 -26.45
C ALA A 206 43.46 0.87 -26.96
N ALA A 207 43.92 2.07 -27.30
CA ALA A 207 45.31 2.35 -27.67
C ALA A 207 46.27 2.48 -26.47
N GLY A 208 45.77 2.43 -25.24
CA GLY A 208 46.56 2.64 -24.01
C GLY A 208 46.99 4.08 -23.78
N ALA A 209 46.42 5.04 -24.52
CA ALA A 209 46.74 6.47 -24.45
C ALA A 209 45.89 7.23 -23.39
N ALA A 210 44.86 6.61 -22.84
CA ALA A 210 43.99 7.18 -21.81
C ALA A 210 43.55 6.11 -20.80
N THR A 211 43.04 6.56 -19.63
CA THR A 211 42.50 5.71 -18.57
C THR A 211 41.04 6.04 -18.29
N LEU A 212 40.22 5.03 -18.01
CA LEU A 212 38.82 5.21 -17.64
C LEU A 212 38.69 5.66 -16.17
N THR A 213 37.65 6.43 -15.85
CA THR A 213 37.23 6.61 -14.46
C THR A 213 36.61 5.31 -13.91
N LYS A 214 36.40 5.24 -12.59
CA LYS A 214 35.82 4.05 -11.95
C LYS A 214 34.42 3.74 -12.51
N GLU A 215 33.59 4.76 -12.64
CA GLU A 215 32.21 4.66 -13.12
C GLU A 215 32.16 4.28 -14.61
N GLN A 216 33.08 4.84 -15.41
CA GLN A 216 33.24 4.51 -16.82
C GLN A 216 33.75 3.08 -17.02
N ARG A 217 34.63 2.60 -16.14
CA ARG A 217 35.11 1.23 -16.14
C ARG A 217 33.97 0.25 -15.82
N GLU A 218 33.18 0.53 -14.79
CA GLU A 218 32.02 -0.29 -14.43
C GLU A 218 31.02 -0.39 -15.59
N TRP A 219 30.76 0.73 -16.27
CA TRP A 219 29.94 0.74 -17.48
C TRP A 219 30.55 -0.09 -18.61
N CYS A 220 31.83 0.11 -18.93
CA CYS A 220 32.55 -0.64 -19.97
C CYS A 220 32.58 -2.15 -19.71
N VAL A 221 32.75 -2.56 -18.45
CA VAL A 221 32.72 -3.98 -18.08
C VAL A 221 31.34 -4.56 -18.32
N GLY A 222 30.28 -3.87 -17.92
CA GLY A 222 28.90 -4.30 -18.18
C GLY A 222 28.59 -4.42 -19.67
N GLU A 223 29.00 -3.44 -20.47
CA GLU A 223 28.83 -3.46 -21.92
C GLU A 223 29.62 -4.60 -22.58
N ALA A 224 30.88 -4.81 -22.18
CA ALA A 224 31.70 -5.89 -22.70
C ALA A 224 31.16 -7.28 -22.34
N MET A 225 30.53 -7.44 -21.17
CA MET A 225 29.83 -8.68 -20.82
C MET A 225 28.68 -8.96 -21.78
N VAL A 226 27.87 -7.95 -22.10
CA VAL A 226 26.76 -8.09 -23.05
C VAL A 226 27.28 -8.45 -24.45
N LEU A 227 28.31 -7.73 -24.92
CA LEU A 227 28.90 -7.95 -26.25
C LEU A 227 29.58 -9.31 -26.41
N THR A 228 30.12 -9.87 -25.33
CA THR A 228 30.71 -11.21 -25.31
C THR A 228 29.70 -12.31 -24.98
N GLY A 229 28.41 -11.98 -24.82
CA GLY A 229 27.37 -12.95 -24.49
C GLY A 229 27.57 -13.61 -23.12
N PHE A 230 28.10 -12.86 -22.15
CA PHE A 230 28.42 -13.30 -20.79
C PHE A 230 29.46 -14.44 -20.73
N GLN A 231 30.32 -14.57 -21.75
CA GLN A 231 31.44 -15.52 -21.73
C GLN A 231 32.50 -15.19 -20.67
N TYR A 232 32.56 -13.93 -20.22
CA TYR A 232 33.47 -13.48 -19.18
C TYR A 232 32.71 -12.88 -18.00
N THR A 233 33.20 -13.16 -16.81
CA THR A 233 32.75 -12.52 -15.57
C THR A 233 33.36 -11.11 -15.43
N PRO A 234 32.76 -10.22 -14.61
CA PRO A 234 33.30 -8.89 -14.37
C PRO A 234 34.76 -8.91 -13.89
N VAL A 235 35.12 -9.89 -13.05
CA VAL A 235 36.47 -10.02 -12.49
C VAL A 235 37.47 -10.38 -13.59
N GLU A 236 37.14 -11.34 -14.44
CA GLU A 236 38.01 -11.74 -15.57
C GLU A 236 38.21 -10.61 -16.58
N LEU A 237 37.20 -9.76 -16.80
CA LEU A 237 37.34 -8.58 -17.66
C LEU A 237 38.24 -7.51 -17.03
N LEU A 238 38.16 -7.32 -15.71
CA LEU A 238 39.04 -6.40 -14.99
C LEU A 238 40.49 -6.87 -14.98
N GLU A 239 40.73 -8.18 -14.86
CA GLU A 239 42.07 -8.78 -14.94
C GLU A 239 42.72 -8.61 -16.32
N LYS A 240 41.91 -8.66 -17.39
CA LYS A 240 42.37 -8.40 -18.76
C LYS A 240 42.70 -6.93 -19.03
N GLY A 241 42.25 -6.03 -18.16
CA GLY A 241 42.58 -4.62 -18.17
C GLY A 241 41.72 -3.75 -19.08
N ASP A 242 41.66 -2.46 -18.74
CA ASP A 242 40.78 -1.46 -19.36
C ASP A 242 40.97 -1.34 -20.88
N ALA A 243 42.20 -1.48 -21.39
CA ALA A 243 42.49 -1.42 -22.81
C ALA A 243 41.89 -2.59 -23.60
N HIS A 244 41.82 -3.78 -23.00
CA HIS A 244 41.20 -4.95 -23.62
C HIS A 244 39.68 -4.79 -23.69
N VAL A 245 39.07 -4.34 -22.59
CA VAL A 245 37.63 -4.08 -22.50
C VAL A 245 37.21 -3.01 -23.50
N ALA A 246 37.97 -1.91 -23.61
CA ALA A 246 37.68 -0.84 -24.57
C ALA A 246 37.78 -1.32 -26.03
N ARG A 247 38.73 -2.20 -26.37
CA ARG A 247 38.83 -2.80 -27.72
C ARG A 247 37.61 -3.63 -28.08
N LEU A 248 37.12 -4.47 -27.18
CA LEU A 248 35.91 -5.28 -27.41
C LEU A 248 34.71 -4.41 -27.78
N ILE A 249 34.55 -3.27 -27.10
CA ILE A 249 33.45 -2.32 -27.37
C ILE A 249 33.67 -1.59 -28.70
N VAL A 250 34.90 -1.14 -28.99
CA VAL A 250 35.22 -0.43 -30.24
C VAL A 250 35.05 -1.34 -31.45
N ASP A 251 35.47 -2.59 -31.37
CA ASP A 251 35.39 -3.55 -32.47
C ASP A 251 33.95 -3.98 -32.73
N ALA A 252 33.15 -4.18 -31.68
CA ALA A 252 31.72 -4.45 -31.82
C ALA A 252 30.93 -3.29 -32.45
N ARG A 253 31.38 -2.03 -32.28
CA ARG A 253 30.72 -0.84 -32.87
C ARG A 253 31.11 -0.59 -34.33
N LYS A 254 32.13 -1.28 -34.84
CA LYS A 254 32.57 -1.19 -36.24
C LYS A 254 31.93 -2.25 -37.13
N GLY A 255 31.43 -3.34 -36.53
CA GLY A 255 30.65 -4.39 -37.21
C GLY A 255 29.18 -4.03 -37.30
#